data_AF-A0A9D1T5D7-F1
#
_entry.id   AF-A0A9D1T5D7-F1
#
_cell.length_a   1.000
_cell.length_b   1.000
_cell.length_c   1.000
_cell.angle_alpha   90.00
_cell.angle_beta   90.00
_cell.angle_gamma   90.00
#
_symmetry.space_group_name_H-M   'P 1'
#
loop_
_entity.id
_entity.type
_entity.pdbx_description
1 polymer ?
#
loop_
_entity_poly.entity_id
_entity_poly.type
_entity_poly.pdbx_seq_one_letter_code
_entity_poly.pdbx_strand_id
1 'polypeptide(L)'
;MISIPLDPTLTAQENSQKYFDSYGKLKRTAEALEELLVETKSEIDHLESIATSLDIALSEEDLVQIREELMDYGYIKRKHTGGKKVKITSRPFHYLSSDGFHIYVGKNNFQNEELSFRFASGNDWWFHAKGQPGSHVIVKTEGKELPDRTFEEAGRLAAYYSKGRTAPKVEVDYTQKKNLRKPGGAKPGFVIYHTNYSLLIEPDISGLKQL
;
A
#
# COMPACT_ATOMS: atom_id res chain seq x y z
N MET A 1 48.35 -11.36 11.90
CA MET A 1 48.21 -12.57 12.75
C MET A 1 46.94 -12.39 13.56
N ILE A 2 46.02 -13.36 13.56
CA ILE A 2 44.77 -13.29 14.33
C ILE A 2 45.00 -14.04 15.65
N SER A 3 44.64 -13.40 16.77
CA SER A 3 44.72 -14.00 18.11
C SER A 3 43.31 -14.34 18.58
N ILE A 4 43.07 -15.62 18.92
CA ILE A 4 41.78 -16.12 19.39
C ILE A 4 41.89 -16.34 20.90
N PRO A 5 41.08 -15.66 21.72
CA PRO A 5 41.09 -15.88 23.16
C PRO A 5 40.58 -17.30 23.47
N LEU A 6 41.17 -17.96 24.46
CA LEU A 6 40.74 -19.28 24.91
C LEU A 6 40.42 -19.21 26.40
N ASP A 7 39.42 -19.98 26.79
CA ASP A 7 39.14 -20.27 28.19
C ASP A 7 40.19 -21.27 28.70
N PRO A 8 41.05 -20.89 29.66
CA PRO A 8 42.14 -21.74 30.12
C PRO A 8 41.65 -22.96 30.91
N THR A 9 40.38 -22.99 31.33
CA THR A 9 39.80 -24.16 32.01
C THR A 9 39.25 -25.22 31.05
N LEU A 10 39.27 -24.95 29.73
CA LEU A 10 38.78 -25.85 28.69
C LEU A 10 39.93 -26.33 27.81
N THR A 11 39.81 -27.55 27.26
CA THR A 11 40.73 -28.04 26.23
C THR A 11 40.61 -27.22 24.94
N ALA A 12 41.61 -27.32 24.06
CA ALA A 12 41.56 -26.64 22.75
C ALA A 12 40.34 -27.07 21.91
N GLN A 13 39.96 -28.36 22.00
CA GLN A 13 38.79 -28.89 21.31
C GLN A 13 37.49 -28.34 21.88
N GLU A 14 37.35 -28.26 23.20
CA GLU A 14 36.17 -27.68 23.86
C GLU A 14 36.04 -26.18 23.59
N ASN A 15 37.15 -25.43 23.59
CA ASN A 15 37.14 -24.03 23.17
C ASN A 15 36.68 -23.88 21.72
N SER A 16 37.20 -24.71 20.81
CA SER A 16 36.77 -24.73 19.41
C SER A 16 35.26 -25.00 19.29
N GLN A 17 34.76 -26.04 19.97
CA GLN A 17 33.33 -26.38 19.98
C GLN A 17 32.48 -25.24 20.53
N LYS A 18 32.90 -24.59 21.64
CA LYS A 18 32.21 -23.41 22.21
C LYS A 18 32.09 -22.27 21.19
N TYR A 19 33.13 -22.01 20.40
CA TYR A 19 33.07 -21.02 19.32
C TYR A 19 32.14 -21.44 18.18
N PHE A 20 32.15 -22.71 17.76
CA PHE A 20 31.21 -23.22 16.76
C PHE A 20 29.75 -23.19 17.23
N ASP A 21 29.49 -23.52 18.49
CA ASP A 21 28.16 -23.47 19.09
C ASP A 21 27.66 -22.02 19.19
N SER A 22 28.55 -21.10 19.58
CA SER A 22 28.25 -19.66 19.62
C SER A 22 27.94 -19.11 18.23
N TYR A 23 28.75 -19.46 17.22
CA TYR A 23 28.48 -19.14 15.83
C TYR A 23 27.13 -19.70 15.38
N GLY A 24 26.84 -20.97 15.65
CA GLY A 24 25.58 -21.60 15.30
C GLY A 24 24.37 -20.93 15.94
N LYS A 25 24.50 -20.49 17.20
CA LYS A 25 23.47 -19.70 17.88
C LYS A 25 23.29 -18.33 17.23
N LEU A 26 24.38 -17.59 17.02
CA LEU A 26 24.34 -16.26 16.41
C LEU A 26 23.77 -16.29 15.00
N LYS A 27 24.14 -17.30 14.19
CA LYS A 27 23.59 -17.50 12.86
C LYS A 27 22.08 -17.69 12.89
N ARG A 28 21.58 -18.61 13.73
CA ARG A 28 20.12 -18.82 13.90
C ARG A 28 19.40 -17.57 14.38
N THR A 29 20.03 -16.81 15.30
CA THR A 29 19.47 -15.54 15.78
C THR A 29 19.43 -14.48 14.68
N ALA A 30 20.46 -14.39 13.83
CA ALA A 30 20.50 -13.46 12.72
C ALA A 30 19.41 -13.79 11.69
N GLU A 31 19.26 -15.06 11.30
CA GLU A 31 18.21 -15.53 10.37
C GLU A 31 16.81 -15.20 10.89
N ALA A 32 16.53 -15.48 12.17
CA ALA A 32 15.24 -15.14 12.78
C ALA A 32 15.00 -13.62 12.90
N LEU A 33 16.05 -12.83 13.13
CA LEU A 33 15.95 -11.38 13.20
C LEU A 33 15.64 -10.76 11.82
N GLU A 34 16.22 -11.30 10.74
CA GLU A 34 15.93 -10.86 9.38
C GLU A 34 14.44 -11.03 9.04
N GLU A 35 13.84 -12.17 9.41
CA GLU A 35 12.40 -12.40 9.24
C GLU A 35 11.56 -11.37 10.01
N LEU A 36 11.91 -11.13 11.28
CA LEU A 36 11.19 -10.18 12.14
C LEU A 36 11.28 -8.74 11.62
N LEU A 37 12.42 -8.34 11.05
CA LEU A 37 12.59 -7.01 10.46
C LEU A 37 11.66 -6.81 9.25
N VAL A 38 11.53 -7.82 8.39
CA VAL A 38 10.63 -7.77 7.22
C VAL A 38 9.17 -7.68 7.68
N GLU A 39 8.77 -8.50 8.66
CA GLU A 39 7.41 -8.48 9.21
C GLU A 39 7.08 -7.12 9.85
N THR A 40 7.97 -6.61 10.71
CA THR A 40 7.79 -5.32 11.38
C THR A 40 7.70 -4.18 10.38
N LYS A 41 8.53 -4.19 9.32
CA LYS A 41 8.47 -3.18 8.26
C LYS A 41 7.14 -3.22 7.52
N SER A 42 6.65 -4.42 7.17
CA SER A 42 5.34 -4.61 6.55
C SER A 42 4.18 -4.14 7.44
N GLU A 43 4.28 -4.28 8.76
CA GLU A 43 3.32 -3.71 9.70
C GLU A 43 3.32 -2.19 9.73
N ILE A 44 4.50 -1.57 9.77
CA ILE A 44 4.65 -0.11 9.71
C ILE A 44 4.01 0.42 8.42
N ASP A 45 4.36 -0.15 7.27
CA ASP A 45 3.87 0.32 5.96
C ASP A 45 2.34 0.22 5.86
N HIS A 46 1.75 -0.82 6.44
CA HIS A 46 0.30 -0.97 6.51
C HIS A 46 -0.36 0.09 7.39
N LEU A 47 0.18 0.34 8.58
CA LEU A 47 -0.33 1.38 9.48
C LEU A 47 -0.19 2.78 8.87
N GLU A 48 0.88 3.05 8.12
CA GLU A 48 1.04 4.30 7.37
C GLU A 48 -0.01 4.44 6.25
N SER A 49 -0.37 3.35 5.57
CA SER A 49 -1.46 3.34 4.59
C SER A 49 -2.82 3.62 5.23
N ILE A 50 -3.09 3.02 6.39
CA ILE A 50 -4.31 3.29 7.17
C ILE A 50 -4.36 4.74 7.63
N ALA A 51 -3.24 5.29 8.11
CA ALA A 51 -3.14 6.70 8.50
C ALA A 51 -3.46 7.63 7.32
N THR A 52 -2.92 7.33 6.14
CA THR A 52 -3.23 8.09 4.91
C THR A 52 -4.71 7.99 4.54
N SER A 53 -5.34 6.81 4.71
CA SER A 53 -6.77 6.64 4.47
C SER A 53 -7.63 7.46 5.44
N LEU A 54 -7.19 7.61 6.70
CA LEU A 54 -7.84 8.47 7.69
C LEU A 54 -7.77 9.94 7.29
N ASP A 55 -6.63 10.41 6.77
CA ASP A 55 -6.47 11.79 6.29
C ASP A 55 -7.35 12.10 5.06
N ILE A 56 -7.70 11.08 4.28
CA ILE A 56 -8.55 11.19 3.09
C ILE A 56 -10.04 11.15 3.43
N ALA A 57 -10.43 10.49 4.53
CA ALA A 57 -11.82 10.33 4.93
C ALA A 57 -12.51 11.70 5.15
N LEU A 58 -13.68 11.90 4.51
CA LEU A 58 -14.42 13.17 4.60
C LEU A 58 -15.71 13.05 5.43
N SER A 59 -16.17 11.83 5.68
CA SER A 59 -17.41 11.57 6.43
C SER A 59 -17.26 10.39 7.39
N GLU A 60 -18.16 10.30 8.36
CA GLU A 60 -18.19 9.19 9.31
C GLU A 60 -18.35 7.82 8.62
N GLU A 61 -19.05 7.78 7.48
CA GLU A 61 -19.25 6.56 6.70
C GLU A 61 -17.94 6.00 6.13
N ASP A 62 -16.99 6.87 5.79
CA ASP A 62 -15.67 6.48 5.29
C ASP A 62 -14.84 5.78 6.40
N LEU A 63 -15.09 6.12 7.67
CA LEU A 63 -14.38 5.55 8.82
C LEU A 63 -14.82 4.12 9.16
N VAL A 64 -15.99 3.68 8.71
CA VAL A 64 -16.52 2.34 9.01
C VAL A 64 -15.60 1.25 8.48
N GLN A 65 -15.21 1.35 7.20
CA GLN A 65 -14.33 0.38 6.56
C GLN A 65 -12.90 0.41 7.13
N ILE A 66 -12.39 1.60 7.45
CA ILE A 66 -11.07 1.75 8.08
C ILE A 66 -11.05 1.10 9.47
N ARG A 67 -12.13 1.27 10.24
CA ARG A 67 -12.29 0.61 11.54
C ARG A 67 -12.38 -0.90 11.40
N GLU A 68 -13.11 -1.40 10.42
CA GLU A 68 -13.17 -2.84 10.12
C GLU A 68 -11.78 -3.38 9.76
N GLU A 69 -11.00 -2.66 8.96
CA GLU A 69 -9.62 -3.03 8.62
C GLU A 69 -8.73 -3.12 9.87
N LEU A 70 -8.77 -2.10 10.73
CA LEU A 70 -8.03 -2.10 12.00
C LEU A 70 -8.42 -3.28 12.91
N MET A 71 -9.67 -3.75 12.83
CA MET A 71 -10.15 -4.89 13.59
C MET A 71 -9.74 -6.23 12.98
N ASP A 72 -9.84 -6.37 11.67
CA ASP A 72 -9.50 -7.61 10.95
C ASP A 72 -8.00 -7.91 11.04
N TYR A 73 -7.16 -6.87 11.11
CA TYR A 73 -5.71 -6.98 11.31
C TYR A 73 -5.27 -6.93 12.78
N GLY A 74 -6.22 -6.96 13.72
CA GLY A 74 -5.92 -7.14 15.15
C GLY A 74 -5.40 -5.91 15.90
N TYR A 75 -5.29 -4.75 15.24
CA TYR A 75 -4.88 -3.50 15.90
C TYR A 75 -5.93 -2.99 16.89
N ILE A 76 -7.22 -3.26 16.63
CA ILE A 76 -8.33 -2.92 17.52
C ILE A 76 -9.12 -4.18 17.87
N LYS A 77 -9.38 -4.37 19.17
CA LYS A 77 -10.25 -5.47 19.62
C LYS A 77 -11.67 -5.28 19.09
N ARG A 78 -12.21 -6.33 18.49
CA ARG A 78 -13.62 -6.42 18.11
C ARG A 78 -14.49 -6.35 19.37
N LYS A 79 -15.19 -5.24 19.59
CA LYS A 79 -16.25 -5.21 20.60
C LYS A 79 -17.37 -6.14 20.11
N HIS A 80 -17.81 -7.05 20.97
CA HIS A 80 -18.92 -7.95 20.68
C HIS A 80 -20.22 -7.14 20.70
N THR A 81 -20.47 -6.37 19.64
CA THR A 81 -21.79 -5.80 19.40
C THR A 81 -22.65 -6.94 18.91
N GLY A 82 -23.52 -7.48 19.78
CA GLY A 82 -24.48 -8.55 19.46
C GLY A 82 -25.56 -8.14 18.45
N GLY A 83 -25.19 -7.38 17.41
CA GLY A 83 -26.05 -6.80 16.39
C GLY A 83 -25.40 -6.86 15.01
N LYS A 84 -26.26 -6.76 13.98
CA LYS A 84 -25.95 -6.83 12.55
C LYS A 84 -24.67 -6.06 12.17
N LYS A 85 -23.89 -6.62 11.22
CA LYS A 85 -22.77 -5.91 10.57
C LYS A 85 -23.23 -4.52 10.13
N VAL A 86 -22.43 -3.50 10.42
CA VAL A 86 -22.68 -2.12 9.99
C VAL A 86 -22.75 -2.12 8.46
N LYS A 87 -23.75 -1.42 7.91
CA LYS A 87 -23.94 -1.35 6.46
C LYS A 87 -22.85 -0.46 5.87
N ILE A 88 -22.07 -0.98 4.94
CA ILE A 88 -21.09 -0.20 4.19
C ILE A 88 -21.83 0.65 3.15
N THR A 89 -21.81 1.97 3.33
CA THR A 89 -22.42 2.96 2.43
C THR A 89 -21.38 3.81 1.69
N SER A 90 -20.16 3.91 2.24
CA SER A 90 -19.06 4.63 1.60
C SER A 90 -18.77 4.07 0.20
N ARG A 91 -18.55 4.98 -0.74
CA ARG A 91 -18.16 4.71 -2.13
C ARG A 91 -16.86 5.43 -2.45
N PRO A 92 -16.07 4.92 -3.41
CA PRO A 92 -14.95 5.65 -3.98
C PRO A 92 -15.37 7.05 -4.44
N PHE A 93 -14.45 8.01 -4.42
CA PHE A 93 -14.72 9.27 -5.11
C PHE A 93 -14.85 9.03 -6.60
N HIS A 94 -15.70 9.81 -7.25
CA HIS A 94 -15.96 9.72 -8.67
C HIS A 94 -15.74 11.10 -9.30
N TYR A 95 -14.85 11.17 -10.27
CA TYR A 95 -14.53 12.35 -11.06
C TYR A 95 -14.84 12.12 -12.52
N LEU A 96 -15.09 13.22 -13.23
CA LEU A 96 -15.14 13.24 -14.68
C LEU A 96 -13.92 14.00 -15.21
N SER A 97 -13.13 13.37 -16.07
CA SER A 97 -12.03 14.02 -16.76
C SER A 97 -12.55 15.10 -17.70
N SER A 98 -11.71 16.06 -18.07
CA SER A 98 -12.05 17.09 -19.05
C SER A 98 -12.37 16.52 -20.44
N ASP A 99 -11.95 15.27 -20.71
CA ASP A 99 -12.23 14.53 -21.93
C ASP A 99 -13.45 13.60 -21.81
N GLY A 100 -14.15 13.63 -20.67
CA GLY A 100 -15.36 12.85 -20.42
C GLY A 100 -15.13 11.42 -19.93
N PHE A 101 -13.92 11.09 -19.46
CA PHE A 101 -13.62 9.77 -18.88
C PHE A 101 -13.95 9.71 -17.41
N HIS A 102 -14.47 8.57 -16.95
CA HIS A 102 -14.79 8.36 -15.56
C HIS A 102 -13.54 7.94 -14.78
N ILE A 103 -13.22 8.68 -13.72
CA ILE A 103 -12.08 8.43 -12.84
C ILE A 103 -12.59 8.09 -11.43
N TYR A 104 -12.13 6.99 -10.85
CA TYR A 104 -12.52 6.53 -9.52
C TYR A 104 -11.33 6.49 -8.58
N VAL A 105 -11.49 7.01 -7.36
CA VAL A 105 -10.42 7.12 -6.36
C VAL A 105 -10.85 6.39 -5.08
N GLY A 106 -10.10 5.36 -4.70
CA GLY A 106 -10.40 4.60 -3.47
C GLY A 106 -10.03 5.40 -2.22
N LYS A 107 -10.89 5.39 -1.20
CA LYS A 107 -10.66 6.17 0.03
C LYS A 107 -9.91 5.41 1.13
N ASN A 108 -9.84 4.09 0.99
CA ASN A 108 -9.21 3.19 1.95
C ASN A 108 -8.73 1.92 1.22
N ASN A 109 -7.99 1.06 1.92
CA ASN A 109 -7.37 -0.13 1.32
C ASN A 109 -8.39 -1.15 0.79
N PHE A 110 -9.57 -1.29 1.41
CA PHE A 110 -10.62 -2.16 0.90
C PHE A 110 -11.21 -1.65 -0.42
N GLN A 111 -11.47 -0.35 -0.52
CA GLN A 111 -11.90 0.27 -1.78
C GLN A 111 -10.81 0.22 -2.84
N ASN A 112 -9.55 0.45 -2.47
CA ASN A 112 -8.39 0.32 -3.36
C ASN A 112 -8.30 -1.09 -3.96
N GLU A 113 -8.50 -2.13 -3.14
CA GLU A 113 -8.54 -3.51 -3.59
C GLU A 113 -9.74 -3.79 -4.51
N GLU A 114 -10.93 -3.33 -4.14
CA GLU A 114 -12.13 -3.48 -4.96
C GLU A 114 -11.97 -2.82 -6.33
N LEU A 115 -11.47 -1.57 -6.34
CA LEU A 115 -11.21 -0.82 -7.55
C LEU A 115 -10.21 -1.55 -8.46
N SER A 116 -9.06 -1.94 -7.92
CA SER A 116 -7.98 -2.53 -8.70
C SER A 116 -8.26 -3.95 -9.19
N PHE A 117 -8.98 -4.77 -8.42
CA PHE A 117 -9.09 -6.20 -8.73
C PHE A 117 -10.48 -6.66 -9.13
N ARG A 118 -11.55 -5.96 -8.73
CA ARG A 118 -12.95 -6.36 -9.02
C ARG A 118 -13.65 -5.42 -10.00
N PHE A 119 -13.44 -4.12 -9.86
CA PHE A 119 -14.14 -3.09 -10.65
C PHE A 119 -13.44 -2.79 -11.99
N ALA A 120 -12.12 -2.66 -11.97
CA ALA A 120 -11.34 -2.35 -13.16
C ALA A 120 -11.22 -3.55 -14.12
N SER A 121 -11.43 -3.26 -15.40
CA SER A 121 -11.23 -4.15 -16.54
C SER A 121 -9.75 -4.14 -16.94
N GLY A 122 -9.28 -5.18 -17.64
CA GLY A 122 -7.84 -5.35 -17.91
C GLY A 122 -7.16 -4.19 -18.65
N ASN A 123 -7.90 -3.47 -19.49
CA ASN A 123 -7.41 -2.33 -20.28
C ASN A 123 -7.67 -0.97 -19.62
N ASP A 124 -8.27 -0.93 -18.43
CA ASP A 124 -8.37 0.30 -17.67
C ASP A 124 -7.01 0.68 -17.09
N TRP A 125 -6.80 1.97 -16.88
CA TRP A 125 -5.54 2.48 -16.34
C TRP A 125 -5.64 2.69 -14.85
N TRP A 126 -4.61 2.25 -14.15
CA TRP A 126 -4.42 2.40 -12.72
C TRP A 126 -3.26 3.35 -12.45
N PHE A 127 -3.41 4.19 -11.43
CA PHE A 127 -2.43 5.17 -10.99
C PHE A 127 -2.27 5.11 -9.47
N HIS A 128 -1.05 5.37 -8.99
CA HIS A 128 -0.74 5.48 -7.57
C HIS A 128 0.55 6.27 -7.35
N ALA A 129 0.64 6.96 -6.22
CA ALA A 129 1.85 7.68 -5.86
C ALA A 129 3.02 6.69 -5.62
N LYS A 130 4.15 6.92 -6.28
CA LYS A 130 5.27 5.98 -6.25
C LYS A 130 5.95 6.00 -4.88
N GLY A 131 6.17 4.80 -4.32
CA GLY A 131 6.95 4.61 -3.10
C GLY A 131 6.33 5.19 -1.82
N GLN A 132 5.08 5.63 -1.84
CA GLN A 132 4.39 6.20 -0.69
C GLN A 132 2.93 5.77 -0.63
N PRO A 133 2.30 5.70 0.55
CA PRO A 133 0.90 5.33 0.66
C PRO A 133 -0.02 6.38 0.02
N GLY A 134 -1.10 5.89 -0.60
CA GLY A 134 -2.12 6.72 -1.22
C GLY A 134 -3.27 5.91 -1.82
N SER A 135 -4.17 6.62 -2.47
CA SER A 135 -5.32 6.04 -3.15
C SER A 135 -4.93 5.36 -4.45
N HIS A 136 -5.61 4.25 -4.75
CA HIS A 136 -5.66 3.72 -6.10
C HIS A 136 -6.63 4.54 -6.93
N VAL A 137 -6.17 5.00 -8.10
CA VAL A 137 -6.98 5.74 -9.06
C VAL A 137 -7.19 4.90 -10.30
N ILE A 138 -8.43 4.70 -10.72
CA ILE A 138 -8.80 3.96 -11.92
C ILE A 138 -9.45 4.90 -12.93
N VAL A 139 -8.94 4.91 -14.16
CA VAL A 139 -9.59 5.55 -15.31
C VAL A 139 -10.25 4.48 -16.16
N LYS A 140 -11.57 4.54 -16.29
CA LYS A 140 -12.34 3.64 -17.16
C LYS A 140 -12.16 4.05 -18.61
N THR A 141 -11.53 3.19 -19.42
CA THR A 141 -11.22 3.52 -20.82
C THR A 141 -12.35 3.16 -21.76
N GLU A 142 -13.15 2.14 -21.42
CA GLU A 142 -14.17 1.55 -22.30
C GLU A 142 -13.61 1.19 -23.70
N GLY A 143 -12.32 0.84 -23.77
CA GLY A 143 -11.62 0.50 -25.01
C GLY A 143 -11.19 1.70 -25.87
N LYS A 144 -11.39 2.94 -25.40
CA LYS A 144 -10.89 4.15 -26.06
C LYS A 144 -9.46 4.47 -25.62
N GLU A 145 -8.73 5.12 -26.50
CA GLU A 145 -7.42 5.69 -26.16
C GLU A 145 -7.59 6.92 -25.26
N LEU A 146 -6.75 7.01 -24.24
CA LEU A 146 -6.78 8.13 -23.29
C LEU A 146 -5.89 9.27 -23.80
N PRO A 147 -6.41 10.51 -23.88
CA PRO A 147 -5.56 11.68 -24.13
C PRO A 147 -4.61 11.94 -22.94
N ASP A 148 -3.45 12.53 -23.23
CA ASP A 148 -2.43 12.90 -22.21
C ASP A 148 -3.03 13.69 -21.05
N ARG A 149 -3.96 14.61 -21.34
CA ARG A 149 -4.67 15.38 -20.32
C ARG A 149 -5.39 14.50 -19.30
N THR A 150 -6.06 13.43 -19.74
CA THR A 150 -6.73 12.52 -18.80
C THR A 150 -5.72 11.73 -17.95
N PHE A 151 -4.54 11.39 -18.49
CA PHE A 151 -3.45 10.81 -17.69
C PHE A 151 -2.95 11.79 -16.63
N GLU A 152 -2.75 13.06 -16.99
CA GLU A 152 -2.34 14.10 -16.03
C GLU A 152 -3.39 14.30 -14.93
N GLU A 153 -4.67 14.38 -15.29
CA GLU A 153 -5.78 14.58 -14.33
C GLU A 153 -5.91 13.40 -13.35
N ALA A 154 -5.78 12.17 -13.85
CA ALA A 154 -5.73 10.98 -12.99
C ALA A 154 -4.47 10.96 -12.11
N GLY A 155 -3.33 11.40 -12.66
CA GLY A 155 -2.09 11.57 -11.91
C GLY A 155 -2.22 12.60 -10.77
N ARG A 156 -2.85 13.75 -11.03
CA ARG A 156 -3.14 14.79 -10.03
C ARG A 156 -3.98 14.23 -8.89
N LEU A 157 -5.01 13.43 -9.20
CA LEU A 157 -5.83 12.75 -8.20
C LEU A 157 -4.99 11.78 -7.36
N ALA A 158 -4.15 10.95 -7.99
CA ALA A 158 -3.30 10.00 -7.27
C ALA A 158 -2.27 10.71 -6.37
N ALA A 159 -1.71 11.83 -6.83
CA ALA A 159 -0.80 12.67 -6.06
C ALA A 159 -1.51 13.34 -4.87
N TYR A 160 -2.69 13.94 -5.11
CA TYR A 160 -3.47 14.65 -4.11
C TYR A 160 -3.98 13.72 -3.01
N TYR A 161 -4.47 12.53 -3.36
CA TYR A 161 -4.93 11.53 -2.40
C TYR A 161 -3.80 10.59 -1.98
N SER A 162 -2.64 11.15 -1.63
CA SER A 162 -1.49 10.41 -1.11
C SER A 162 -0.79 11.17 0.01
N LYS A 163 0.15 10.50 0.68
CA LYS A 163 1.04 11.13 1.68
C LYS A 163 1.82 12.33 1.10
N GLY A 164 2.05 12.38 -0.21
CA GLY A 164 2.79 13.45 -0.89
C GLY A 164 1.96 14.68 -1.28
N ARG A 165 0.70 14.81 -0.85
CA ARG A 165 -0.21 15.90 -1.24
C ARG A 165 0.36 17.31 -1.06
N THR A 166 1.28 17.53 -0.11
CA THR A 166 1.88 18.84 0.18
C THR A 166 3.19 19.10 -0.57
N ALA A 167 3.71 18.10 -1.30
CA ALA A 167 4.92 18.26 -2.08
C ALA A 167 4.67 19.13 -3.33
N PRO A 168 5.67 19.88 -3.83
CA PRO A 168 5.54 20.64 -5.07
C PRO A 168 5.14 19.74 -6.24
N LYS A 169 5.77 18.57 -6.35
CA LYS A 169 5.43 17.52 -7.30
C LYS A 169 5.57 16.15 -6.66
N VAL A 170 4.76 15.21 -7.12
CA VAL A 170 4.76 13.81 -6.71
C VAL A 170 5.01 12.94 -7.94
N GLU A 171 5.88 11.94 -7.79
CA GLU A 171 6.05 10.92 -8.82
C GLU A 171 4.90 9.92 -8.71
N VAL A 172 4.18 9.71 -9.82
CA VAL A 172 3.01 8.84 -9.90
C VAL A 172 3.29 7.75 -10.91
N ASP A 173 3.17 6.51 -10.46
CA ASP A 173 3.23 5.35 -11.34
C ASP A 173 1.86 5.11 -11.96
N TYR A 174 1.86 4.69 -13.22
CA TYR A 174 0.65 4.27 -13.90
C TYR A 174 0.90 3.08 -14.83
N THR A 175 -0.11 2.21 -14.91
CA THR A 175 -0.07 1.00 -15.73
C THR A 175 -1.48 0.49 -15.99
N GLN A 176 -1.64 -0.39 -16.97
CA GLN A 176 -2.93 -1.04 -17.19
C GLN A 176 -3.22 -2.06 -16.09
N LYS A 177 -4.48 -2.18 -15.68
CA LYS A 177 -4.90 -3.10 -14.62
C LYS A 177 -4.44 -4.54 -14.85
N LYS A 178 -4.36 -5.00 -16.10
CA LYS A 178 -3.87 -6.36 -16.44
C LYS A 178 -2.43 -6.64 -15.97
N ASN A 179 -1.63 -5.61 -15.75
CA ASN A 179 -0.25 -5.70 -15.27
C ASN A 179 -0.17 -5.79 -13.74
N LEU A 180 -1.25 -5.48 -13.03
CA LEU A 180 -1.31 -5.59 -11.57
C LEU A 180 -1.44 -7.04 -11.14
N ARG A 181 -0.80 -7.36 -10.02
CA ARG A 181 -0.95 -8.64 -9.31
C ARG A 181 -1.11 -8.38 -7.82
N LYS A 182 -1.89 -9.25 -7.16
CA LYS A 182 -2.00 -9.31 -5.70
C LYS A 182 -1.27 -10.57 -5.22
N PRO A 183 -0.18 -10.46 -4.46
CA PRO A 183 0.44 -11.62 -3.83
C PRO A 183 -0.53 -12.30 -2.86
N GLY A 184 -0.48 -13.63 -2.79
CA GLY A 184 -1.32 -14.39 -1.87
C GLY A 184 -1.02 -14.01 -0.41
N GLY A 185 -2.06 -13.75 0.37
CA GLY A 185 -1.92 -13.35 1.78
C GLY A 185 -1.48 -11.89 2.00
N ALA A 186 -1.28 -11.10 0.93
CA ALA A 186 -0.99 -9.69 1.07
C ALA A 186 -2.18 -8.90 1.63
N LYS A 187 -1.86 -7.84 2.36
CA LYS A 187 -2.82 -6.92 2.97
C LYS A 187 -3.65 -6.20 1.89
N PRO A 188 -4.89 -5.75 2.21
CA PRO A 188 -5.72 -4.97 1.33
C PRO A 188 -4.99 -3.77 0.75
N GLY A 189 -5.33 -3.43 -0.49
CA GLY A 189 -4.65 -2.36 -1.22
C GLY A 189 -3.22 -2.69 -1.67
N PHE A 190 -2.57 -3.75 -1.17
CA PHE A 190 -1.22 -4.09 -1.63
C PHE A 190 -1.23 -4.64 -3.06
N VAL A 191 -0.38 -4.05 -3.90
CA VAL A 191 -0.24 -4.42 -5.31
C VAL A 191 1.22 -4.58 -5.67
N ILE A 192 1.50 -5.45 -6.63
CA ILE A 192 2.79 -5.53 -7.30
C ILE A 192 2.60 -5.36 -8.81
N TYR A 193 3.60 -4.76 -9.45
CA TYR A 193 3.70 -4.60 -10.89
C TYR A 193 5.18 -4.54 -11.29
N HIS A 194 5.49 -5.00 -12.50
CA HIS A 194 6.85 -4.99 -13.07
C HIS A 194 6.95 -4.14 -14.33
N THR A 195 5.81 -3.73 -14.88
CA THR A 195 5.71 -2.89 -16.07
C THR A 195 4.83 -1.70 -15.74
N ASN A 196 5.42 -0.53 -15.68
CA ASN A 196 4.73 0.74 -15.47
C ASN A 196 5.46 1.87 -16.19
N TYR A 197 4.75 2.98 -16.30
CA TYR A 197 5.32 4.28 -16.59
C TYR A 197 5.23 5.14 -15.32
N SER A 198 5.93 6.27 -15.32
CA SER A 198 5.89 7.24 -14.24
C SER A 198 5.78 8.64 -14.82
N LEU A 199 5.02 9.51 -14.14
CA LEU A 199 4.93 10.92 -14.46
C LEU A 199 5.14 11.74 -13.18
N LEU A 200 5.65 12.97 -13.32
CA LEU A 200 5.88 13.88 -12.21
C LEU A 200 4.82 14.99 -12.27
N ILE A 201 3.95 15.07 -11.27
CA ILE A 201 2.74 15.91 -11.33
C ILE A 201 2.52 16.70 -10.03
N GLU A 202 1.94 17.88 -10.17
CA GLU A 202 1.54 18.73 -9.04
C GLU A 202 0.24 18.18 -8.43
N PRO A 203 0.12 18.05 -7.10
CA PRO A 203 -1.08 17.59 -6.44
C PRO A 203 -2.15 18.69 -6.36
N ASP A 204 -2.57 19.23 -7.51
CA ASP A 204 -3.66 20.20 -7.61
C ASP A 204 -4.85 19.61 -8.38
N ILE A 205 -6.02 19.60 -7.74
CA ILE A 205 -7.28 19.08 -8.30
C ILE A 205 -8.35 20.17 -8.41
N SER A 206 -7.98 21.45 -8.25
CA SER A 206 -8.91 22.59 -8.28
C SER A 206 -9.72 22.69 -9.57
N GLY A 207 -9.14 22.26 -10.70
CA GLY A 207 -9.81 22.21 -12.01
C GLY A 207 -10.66 20.98 -12.26
N LEU A 208 -10.72 20.01 -11.33
CA LEU A 208 -11.44 18.75 -11.53
C LEU A 208 -12.83 18.77 -10.92
N LYS A 209 -13.79 18.23 -11.66
CA LYS A 209 -15.17 18.10 -11.21
C LYS A 209 -15.40 16.73 -10.59
N GLN A 210 -15.64 16.72 -9.28
CA GLN A 210 -16.20 15.57 -8.60
C GLN A 210 -17.70 15.44 -8.91
N LEU A 211 -18.18 14.22 -9.17
CA LEU A 211 -19.57 13.87 -9.43
C LEU A 211 -20.31 13.45 -8.15
#